data_AF-A0A958LCE2-F1
#
_entry.id   AF-A0A958LCE2-F1
#
_cell.length_a   1.000
_cell.length_b   1.000
_cell.length_c   1.000
_cell.angle_alpha   90.00
_cell.angle_beta   90.00
_cell.angle_gamma   90.00
#
_symmetry.space_group_name_H-M   'P 1'
#
loop_
_entity.id
_entity.type
_entity.pdbx_description
1 polymer ?
#
loop_
_entity_poly.entity_id
_entity_poly.type
_entity_poly.pdbx_seq_one_letter_code
_entity_poly.pdbx_strand_id
1 'polypeptide(L)'
;MHSSGIFKVIASFVDSNGQPLSGSSFQVRLFDEDRFFDDKLGAAKLDAEGRAEFLIFVSDIMSIDSPGERTPDLYFVLEQDGEEIFRSEVFSAVDFERKSGVTGQAQELTKAFGPFRVTR
;
A
#
# COMPACT_ATOMS: atom_id res chain seq x y z
N MET A 1 -18.42 13.57 13.36
CA MET A 1 -18.25 12.10 13.33
C MET A 1 -17.16 11.80 12.31
N HIS A 2 -15.96 11.47 12.76
CA HIS A 2 -14.92 10.97 11.86
C HIS A 2 -15.31 9.55 11.47
N SER A 3 -15.31 9.26 10.17
CA SER A 3 -15.62 7.92 9.67
C SER A 3 -14.46 6.99 10.06
N SER A 4 -14.74 5.95 10.85
CA SER A 4 -13.79 4.86 11.12
C SER A 4 -13.72 3.92 9.92
N GLY A 5 -13.23 4.44 8.78
CA GLY A 5 -13.03 3.65 7.57
C GLY A 5 -11.81 2.75 7.71
N ILE A 6 -11.96 1.47 7.35
CA ILE A 6 -10.86 0.53 7.13
C ILE A 6 -10.75 0.33 5.62
N PHE A 7 -9.55 0.45 5.08
CA PHE A 7 -9.26 0.20 3.68
C PHE A 7 -8.26 -0.94 3.53
N LYS A 8 -8.46 -1.73 2.48
CA LYS A 8 -7.53 -2.79 2.08
C LYS A 8 -6.60 -2.28 0.99
N VAL A 9 -5.30 -2.47 1.18
CA VAL A 9 -4.29 -2.22 0.15
C VAL A 9 -3.63 -3.54 -0.21
N ILE A 10 -3.45 -3.79 -1.50
CA ILE A 10 -2.79 -5.00 -2.01
C ILE A 10 -1.65 -4.55 -2.91
N ALA A 11 -0.45 -5.10 -2.69
CA ALA A 11 0.67 -4.97 -3.62
C ALA A 11 1.07 -6.36 -4.13
N SER A 12 1.26 -6.49 -5.43
CA SER A 12 1.65 -7.76 -6.07
C SER A 12 3.03 -7.67 -6.70
N PHE A 13 3.83 -8.73 -6.59
CA PHE A 13 5.23 -8.77 -7.02
C PHE A 13 5.53 -10.04 -7.81
N VAL A 14 6.26 -9.89 -8.91
CA VAL A 14 6.69 -10.98 -9.78
C VAL A 14 8.18 -10.87 -10.11
N ASP A 15 8.81 -12.00 -10.41
CA ASP A 15 10.19 -12.06 -10.87
C ASP A 15 10.34 -11.54 -12.32
N SER A 16 11.56 -11.59 -12.85
CA SER A 16 11.86 -11.19 -14.24
C SER A 16 11.10 -12.00 -15.31
N ASN A 17 10.64 -13.20 -14.98
CA ASN A 17 9.87 -14.08 -15.86
C ASN A 17 8.34 -13.91 -15.70
N GLY A 18 7.91 -13.10 -14.73
CA GLY A 18 6.49 -12.89 -14.41
C GLY A 18 5.91 -13.94 -13.45
N GLN A 19 6.75 -14.74 -12.80
CA GLN A 19 6.32 -15.67 -11.77
C GLN A 19 6.14 -14.95 -10.43
N PRO A 20 5.09 -15.26 -9.64
CA PRO A 20 4.89 -14.65 -8.34
C PRO A 20 6.09 -14.84 -7.42
N LEU A 21 6.56 -13.76 -6.80
CA LEU A 21 7.51 -13.85 -5.70
C LEU A 21 6.77 -14.36 -4.46
N SER A 22 7.25 -15.42 -3.83
CA SER A 22 6.63 -15.98 -2.62
C SER A 22 7.69 -16.59 -1.70
N GLY A 23 7.33 -16.85 -0.46
CA GLY A 23 8.23 -17.46 0.54
C GLY A 23 8.46 -16.59 1.76
N SER A 24 8.99 -17.20 2.82
CA SER A 24 9.09 -16.57 4.15
C SER A 24 10.17 -15.50 4.28
N SER A 25 11.11 -15.43 3.32
CA SER A 25 12.18 -14.43 3.28
C SER A 25 11.70 -13.06 2.79
N PHE A 26 10.54 -13.01 2.11
CA PHE A 26 9.99 -11.76 1.58
C PHE A 26 9.07 -11.06 2.59
N GLN A 27 9.27 -9.75 2.71
CA GLN A 27 8.40 -8.87 3.47
C GLN A 27 8.19 -7.58 2.68
N VAL A 28 6.96 -7.07 2.67
CA VAL A 28 6.61 -5.79 2.06
C VAL A 28 6.25 -4.81 3.16
N ARG A 29 6.82 -3.61 3.10
CA ARG A 29 6.42 -2.47 3.91
C ARG A 29 5.64 -1.48 3.04
N LEU A 30 4.53 -0.99 3.57
CA LEU A 30 3.71 0.07 2.98
C LEU A 30 4.03 1.37 3.73
N PHE A 31 4.22 2.44 2.96
CA PHE A 31 4.49 3.78 3.44
C PHE A 31 3.57 4.81 2.83
N ASP A 32 3.43 5.92 3.53
CA ASP A 32 2.94 7.22 3.06
C ASP A 32 4.14 8.17 2.95
N GLU A 33 4.37 8.78 1.80
CA GLU A 33 5.40 9.80 1.63
C GLU A 33 4.92 11.11 2.23
N ASP A 34 5.72 11.70 3.11
CA ASP A 34 5.37 12.93 3.82
C ASP A 34 6.53 13.93 3.73
N ARG A 35 6.24 15.22 3.93
CA ARG A 35 7.25 16.28 3.68
C ARG A 35 8.53 16.14 4.54
N PHE A 36 8.40 15.61 5.75
CA PHE A 36 9.50 15.53 6.72
C PHE A 36 9.84 14.09 7.11
N PHE A 37 8.84 13.23 7.30
CA PHE A 37 9.03 11.85 7.70
C PHE A 37 7.99 10.95 7.04
N ASP A 38 8.43 9.99 6.24
CA ASP A 38 7.52 8.98 5.66
C ASP A 38 6.91 8.11 6.76
N ASP A 39 5.58 7.99 6.74
CA ASP A 39 4.84 7.22 7.71
C ASP A 39 4.75 5.75 7.29
N LYS A 40 5.20 4.83 8.15
CA LYS A 40 5.04 3.40 7.92
C LYS A 40 3.62 2.97 8.28
N LEU A 41 2.78 2.79 7.28
CA LEU A 41 1.39 2.35 7.47
C LEU A 41 1.26 0.85 7.77
N GLY A 42 2.22 0.01 7.35
CA GLY A 42 2.11 -1.43 7.60
C GLY A 42 3.27 -2.30 7.11
N ALA A 43 3.20 -3.58 7.46
CA ALA A 43 4.09 -4.62 6.95
C ALA A 43 3.32 -5.93 6.75
N ALA A 44 3.58 -6.64 5.65
CA ALA A 44 2.96 -7.92 5.33
C ALA A 44 3.93 -8.85 4.59
N LYS A 45 3.71 -10.16 4.71
CA LYS A 45 4.43 -11.16 3.91
C LYS A 45 3.72 -11.37 2.57
N LEU A 46 4.46 -11.89 1.60
CA LEU A 46 3.86 -12.33 0.33
C LEU A 46 3.14 -13.68 0.52
N ASP A 47 1.93 -13.80 -0.04
CA ASP A 47 1.22 -15.06 -0.21
C ASP A 47 1.77 -15.89 -1.40
N ALA A 48 1.12 -17.01 -1.72
CA ALA A 48 1.54 -17.89 -2.81
C ALA A 48 1.36 -17.24 -4.20
N GLU A 49 0.48 -16.25 -4.30
CA GLU A 49 0.19 -15.46 -5.49
C GLU A 49 1.06 -14.20 -5.58
N GLY A 50 2.02 -14.04 -4.66
CA GLY A 50 2.96 -12.94 -4.59
C GLY A 50 2.32 -11.61 -4.20
N ARG A 51 1.31 -11.66 -3.33
CA ARG A 51 0.58 -10.49 -2.84
C ARG A 51 0.88 -10.24 -1.37
N ALA A 52 1.12 -8.98 -1.05
CA ALA A 52 1.08 -8.45 0.30
C ALA A 52 -0.26 -7.72 0.49
N GLU A 53 -0.98 -8.06 1.55
CA GLU A 53 -2.26 -7.44 1.90
C GLU A 53 -2.15 -6.65 3.21
N PHE A 54 -2.64 -5.41 3.19
CA PHE A 54 -2.63 -4.50 4.32
C PHE A 54 -4.05 -4.05 4.63
N LEU A 55 -4.34 -3.90 5.92
CA LEU A 55 -5.51 -3.17 6.40
C LEU A 55 -5.01 -1.88 7.04
N ILE A 56 -5.42 -0.74 6.49
CA ILE A 56 -5.06 0.59 6.99
C ILE A 56 -6.31 1.32 7.47
N PHE A 57 -6.19 2.10 8.54
CA PHE A 57 -7.26 2.93 9.05
C PHE A 57 -7.13 4.36 8.53
N VAL A 58 -8.25 5.07 8.39
CA VAL A 58 -8.25 6.53 8.11
C VAL A 58 -7.37 7.30 9.10
N SER A 59 -7.30 6.85 10.35
CA SER A 59 -6.44 7.47 11.36
C SER A 59 -4.94 7.33 11.07
N ASP A 60 -4.54 6.27 10.37
CA ASP A 60 -3.12 6.01 10.07
C ASP A 60 -2.64 6.89 8.91
N ILE A 61 -3.56 7.35 8.06
CA ILE A 61 -3.33 8.29 6.94
C ILE A 61 -3.27 9.74 7.44
N MET A 62 -3.91 10.05 8.56
CA MET A 62 -4.00 11.41 9.07
C MET A 62 -2.76 11.70 9.92
N SER A 63 -1.64 12.01 9.27
CA SER A 63 -0.40 12.37 9.95
C SER A 63 -0.48 13.76 10.60
N ILE A 64 0.39 14.00 11.59
CA ILE A 64 0.52 15.33 12.24
C ILE A 64 1.11 16.36 11.27
N ASP A 65 1.91 15.90 10.30
CA ASP A 65 2.64 16.75 9.36
C ASP A 65 1.77 17.20 8.16
N SER A 66 0.65 16.49 7.92
CA SER A 66 -0.35 16.81 6.88
C SER A 66 -1.79 16.86 7.43
N PRO A 67 -2.10 17.79 8.37
CA PRO A 67 -3.40 17.82 9.04
C PRO A 67 -4.53 18.14 8.05
N GLY A 68 -5.35 17.12 7.78
CA GLY A 68 -6.49 17.18 6.87
C GLY A 68 -6.28 16.49 5.52
N GLU A 69 -5.11 15.87 5.30
CA GLU A 69 -4.88 14.98 4.18
C GLU A 69 -5.77 13.73 4.28
N ARG A 70 -6.42 13.39 3.17
CA ARG A 70 -7.30 12.21 3.05
C ARG A 70 -6.88 11.29 1.91
N THR A 71 -5.80 11.64 1.24
CA THR A 71 -5.34 11.08 -0.01
C THR A 71 -3.84 10.86 0.11
N PRO A 72 -3.40 9.77 0.77
CA PRO A 72 -1.99 9.53 1.04
C PRO A 72 -1.20 9.32 -0.25
N ASP A 73 0.09 9.60 -0.18
CA ASP A 73 1.09 9.40 -1.22
C ASP A 73 1.80 8.04 -0.99
N LEU A 74 1.18 6.95 -1.45
CA LEU A 74 1.60 5.60 -1.08
C LEU A 74 2.80 5.07 -1.85
N TYR A 75 3.71 4.36 -1.19
CA TYR A 75 4.72 3.53 -1.87
C TYR A 75 5.04 2.24 -1.11
N PHE A 76 5.68 1.30 -1.82
CA PHE A 76 5.99 -0.03 -1.31
C PHE A 76 7.50 -0.29 -1.34
N VAL A 77 7.99 -0.91 -0.27
CA VAL A 77 9.35 -1.45 -0.18
C VAL A 77 9.25 -2.96 -0.02
N LEU A 78 9.84 -3.71 -0.94
CA LEU A 78 9.99 -5.16 -0.82
C LEU A 78 11.39 -5.46 -0.30
N GLU A 79 11.42 -6.24 0.78
CA GLU A 79 12.63 -6.74 1.42
C GLU A 79 12.76 -8.24 1.20
N GLN A 80 13.99 -8.70 1.05
CA GLN A 80 14.34 -10.11 1.14
C GLN A 80 15.44 -10.28 2.18
N ASP A 81 15.20 -11.14 3.18
CA ASP A 81 16.17 -11.42 4.24
C ASP A 81 16.62 -10.14 5.00
N GLY A 82 15.74 -9.14 5.06
CA GLY A 82 15.98 -7.84 5.71
C GLY A 82 16.66 -6.78 4.85
N GLU A 83 17.01 -7.09 3.60
CA GLU A 83 17.57 -6.14 2.64
C GLU A 83 16.48 -5.63 1.70
N GLU A 84 16.40 -4.31 1.49
CA GLU A 84 15.54 -3.71 0.47
C GLU A 84 16.03 -4.12 -0.93
N ILE A 85 15.19 -4.87 -1.66
CA ILE A 85 15.51 -5.35 -3.01
C ILE A 85 14.67 -4.65 -4.09
N PHE A 86 13.65 -3.90 -3.70
CA PHE A 86 12.81 -3.15 -4.61
C PHE A 86 12.05 -2.05 -3.86
N ARG A 87 11.87 -0.91 -4.54
CA ARG A 87 11.02 0.20 -4.13
C ARG A 87 10.17 0.63 -5.32
N SER A 88 8.86 0.79 -5.11
CA SER A 88 7.96 1.31 -6.15
C SER A 88 8.17 2.81 -6.36
N GLU A 89 7.59 3.34 -7.44
CA GLU A 89 7.27 4.77 -7.47
C GLU A 89 6.26 5.13 -6.38
N VAL A 90 6.12 6.44 -6.11
CA VAL A 90 5.12 6.99 -5.20
C VAL A 90 3.82 7.20 -5.99
N PHE A 91 2.73 6.63 -5.46
CA PHE A 91 1.39 6.82 -5.99
C PHE A 91 0.76 7.99 -5.25
N SER A 92 0.75 9.15 -5.89
CA SER A 92 0.29 10.37 -5.24
C SER A 92 -1.25 10.44 -5.09
N ALA A 93 -1.72 11.06 -4.02
CA ALA A 93 -3.10 11.43 -3.76
C ALA A 93 -4.10 10.27 -3.92
N VAL A 94 -3.82 9.14 -3.24
CA VAL A 94 -4.64 7.93 -3.34
C VAL A 94 -6.00 8.12 -2.66
N ASP A 95 -7.06 8.29 -3.46
CA ASP A 95 -8.42 8.52 -2.95
C ASP A 95 -9.16 7.23 -2.57
N PHE A 96 -9.25 6.97 -1.25
CA PHE A 96 -10.02 5.86 -0.67
C PHE A 96 -11.49 6.20 -0.35
N GLU A 97 -11.85 7.48 -0.36
CA GLU A 97 -13.20 7.94 0.03
C GLU A 97 -14.14 8.13 -1.18
N ARG A 98 -13.68 7.87 -2.41
CA ARG A 98 -14.49 7.98 -3.63
C ARG A 98 -15.82 7.24 -3.48
N LYS A 99 -16.91 8.00 -3.61
CA LYS A 99 -18.28 7.47 -3.55
C LYS A 99 -18.80 7.16 -4.95
N SER A 100 -19.58 6.10 -5.06
CA SER A 100 -20.34 5.79 -6.26
C SER A 100 -21.35 6.91 -6.53
N GLY A 101 -21.28 7.50 -7.73
CA GLY A 101 -22.25 8.51 -8.17
C GLY A 101 -23.68 7.99 -8.32
N VAL A 102 -23.87 6.67 -8.28
CA VAL A 102 -25.19 6.01 -8.41
C VAL A 102 -25.76 5.64 -7.03
N THR A 103 -24.93 5.15 -6.10
CA THR A 103 -25.41 4.61 -4.81
C THR A 103 -25.05 5.48 -3.61
N GLY A 104 -24.13 6.44 -3.75
CA GLY A 104 -23.63 7.28 -2.65
C GLY A 104 -22.76 6.56 -1.62
N GLN A 105 -22.50 5.25 -1.80
CA GLN A 105 -21.64 4.45 -0.93
C GLN A 105 -20.17 4.52 -1.36
N ALA A 106 -19.25 4.25 -0.43
CA ALA A 106 -17.82 4.12 -0.74
C ALA A 106 -17.63 3.01 -1.79
N GLN A 107 -16.99 3.34 -2.91
CA GLN A 107 -16.93 2.46 -4.08
C GLN A 107 -15.69 1.55 -4.08
N GLU A 108 -14.62 1.93 -3.36
CA GLU A 108 -13.32 1.27 -3.45
C GLU A 108 -12.67 1.09 -2.07
N LEU A 109 -13.24 0.20 -1.24
CA LEU A 109 -12.63 -0.21 0.03
C LEU A 109 -11.34 -1.03 -0.16
N THR A 110 -10.98 -1.36 -1.39
CA THR A 110 -9.77 -2.10 -1.74
C THR A 110 -9.06 -1.43 -2.90
N LYS A 111 -7.75 -1.20 -2.77
CA LYS A 111 -6.88 -0.77 -3.87
C LYS A 111 -5.76 -1.77 -4.09
N ALA A 112 -5.51 -2.10 -5.35
CA ALA A 112 -4.49 -3.05 -5.75
C ALA A 112 -3.44 -2.35 -6.63
N PHE A 113 -2.18 -2.67 -6.37
CA PHE A 113 -1.01 -2.13 -7.05
C PHE A 113 -0.14 -3.27 -7.61
N GLY A 114 0.53 -3.01 -8.73
CA GLY A 114 1.33 -4.01 -9.46
C GLY A 114 0.53 -4.83 -10.49
N PRO A 115 1.06 -5.98 -10.94
CA PRO A 115 2.26 -6.62 -10.42
C PRO A 115 3.54 -5.84 -10.73
N PHE A 116 4.34 -5.60 -9.70
CA PHE A 116 5.66 -5.01 -9.81
C PHE A 116 6.66 -6.08 -10.24
N ARG A 117 7.40 -5.81 -11.31
CA ARG A 117 8.47 -6.69 -11.75
C ARG A 117 9.75 -6.36 -10.99
N VAL A 118 10.28 -7.33 -10.27
CA VAL A 118 11.52 -7.19 -9.51
C VAL A 118 12.65 -7.83 -10.31
N THR A 119 13.55 -6.99 -10.80
CA THR A 119 14.76 -7.42 -11.51
C THR A 119 15.95 -7.18 -10.59
N ARG A 120 16.58 -8.27 -10.13
CA ARG A 120 17.89 -8.20 -9.47
C ARG A 120 18.99 -7.99 -10.50
#